data_AF-A0A8G2F8R0-F1
#
_entry.id   AF-A0A8G2F8R0-F1
#
_cell.length_a   1.000
_cell.length_b   1.000
_cell.length_c   1.000
_cell.angle_alpha   90.00
_cell.angle_beta   90.00
_cell.angle_gamma   90.00
#
_symmetry.space_group_name_H-M   'P 1'
#
loop_
_entity.id
_entity.type
_entity.pdbx_description
1 polymer ?
#
loop_
_entity_poly.entity_id
_entity_poly.type
_entity_poly.pdbx_seq_one_letter_code
_entity_poly.pdbx_strand_id
1 'polypeptide(L)'
;MTYCVDANETSTMRDEIMKHLLCLVSVLFSLALLPAVVFATPAEEAKFFYEEASGPTDKELSVDVRIIRYAYRSSMSQSGRPMDAKEKQYVFKELLTNGLQGDIHALAMAAVLPHVDPEFSEGIDVSPIEPWLIRNLGEAEGHWLLGVFYLHWLSGFPPLSHAPVYMNAPDHFRKSALAGNRKSMLFTSGHVPKGDDFTPPHGQELKHPMPDYIAKGEREKWYWTVRAAELGDAWANAFVGSEYAHVQPGWPVEETSRMVLYYWDRAARFGYSNAAAWLSLIFEHGINTDHGTHIVTEQDCKKAFFYVSLAVRLDHDGEYSKDKKKSEAGAAAEFHAQKYIKGLPKINFAPCMTQSEYEAALKESKIAYDEFKARQAEEKAAQQALYDKAREALPELRAELAAVGVKMGDGQ
;
A
#
# COMPACT_ATOMS: atom_id res chain seq x y z
N MET A 1 -31.57 -35.94 -54.34
CA MET A 1 -30.14 -35.65 -54.61
C MET A 1 -29.91 -34.20 -54.27
N THR A 2 -28.85 -33.96 -53.54
CA THR A 2 -28.66 -32.91 -52.54
C THR A 2 -28.31 -31.55 -53.15
N TYR A 3 -28.87 -30.49 -52.58
CA TYR A 3 -28.55 -29.08 -52.85
C TYR A 3 -27.15 -28.73 -52.33
N CYS A 4 -26.35 -28.03 -53.15
CA CYS A 4 -25.18 -27.27 -52.69
C CYS A 4 -25.61 -25.81 -52.45
N VAL A 5 -25.42 -25.34 -51.21
CA VAL A 5 -25.44 -23.92 -50.85
C VAL A 5 -24.04 -23.58 -50.37
N ASP A 6 -23.43 -22.57 -51.01
CA ASP A 6 -22.11 -22.05 -50.69
C ASP A 6 -22.07 -21.50 -49.26
N ALA A 7 -21.15 -22.04 -48.46
CA ALA A 7 -20.79 -21.55 -47.15
C ALA A 7 -19.52 -20.71 -47.29
N ASN A 8 -19.65 -19.39 -47.40
CA ASN A 8 -18.49 -18.51 -47.26
C ASN A 8 -18.87 -17.09 -46.78
N GLU A 9 -19.48 -16.96 -45.60
CA GLU A 9 -19.69 -15.63 -44.99
C GLU A 9 -19.82 -15.62 -43.45
N THR A 10 -19.45 -16.69 -42.74
CA THR A 10 -19.60 -16.77 -41.27
C THR A 10 -18.29 -16.95 -40.49
N SER A 11 -17.14 -16.83 -41.16
CA SER A 11 -15.80 -17.01 -40.56
C SER A 11 -15.21 -15.71 -40.00
N THR A 12 -15.48 -14.56 -40.63
CA THR A 12 -14.87 -13.26 -40.25
C THR A 12 -15.50 -12.62 -39.01
N MET A 13 -16.80 -12.78 -38.81
CA MET A 13 -17.50 -12.19 -37.64
C MET A 13 -17.21 -12.96 -36.34
N ARG A 14 -16.88 -14.25 -36.43
CA ARG A 14 -16.57 -15.10 -35.27
C ARG A 14 -15.15 -14.88 -34.74
N ASP A 15 -14.21 -14.54 -35.64
CA ASP A 15 -12.81 -14.25 -35.29
C ASP A 15 -12.59 -12.83 -34.75
N GLU A 16 -13.41 -11.83 -35.13
CA GLU A 16 -13.36 -10.50 -34.52
C GLU A 16 -14.03 -10.49 -33.13
N ILE A 17 -15.14 -11.21 -32.95
CA ILE A 17 -15.80 -11.33 -31.64
C ILE A 17 -14.92 -12.12 -30.64
N MET A 18 -14.19 -13.15 -31.08
CA MET A 18 -13.24 -13.88 -30.20
C MET A 18 -12.02 -13.03 -29.81
N LYS A 19 -11.49 -12.19 -30.71
CA LYS A 19 -10.32 -11.34 -30.40
C LYS A 19 -10.65 -10.18 -29.46
N HIS A 20 -11.86 -9.63 -29.54
CA HIS A 20 -12.34 -8.65 -28.55
C HIS A 20 -12.72 -9.33 -27.23
N LEU A 21 -13.26 -10.56 -27.23
CA LEU A 21 -13.48 -11.32 -26.01
C LEU A 21 -12.17 -11.68 -25.29
N LEU A 22 -11.08 -12.01 -25.99
CA LEU A 22 -9.83 -12.39 -25.33
C LEU A 22 -9.06 -11.21 -24.70
N CYS A 23 -9.17 -9.99 -25.23
CA CYS A 23 -8.62 -8.78 -24.58
C CYS A 23 -9.52 -8.27 -23.44
N LEU A 24 -10.86 -8.41 -23.57
CA LEU A 24 -11.77 -8.14 -22.46
C LEU A 24 -11.60 -9.15 -21.33
N VAL A 25 -11.33 -10.43 -21.61
CA VAL A 25 -11.17 -11.45 -20.57
C VAL A 25 -9.89 -11.26 -19.75
N SER A 26 -8.78 -10.74 -20.30
CA SER A 26 -7.56 -10.50 -19.50
C SER A 26 -7.63 -9.22 -18.64
N VAL A 27 -8.42 -8.22 -19.05
CA VAL A 27 -8.66 -7.00 -18.26
C VAL A 27 -9.80 -7.24 -17.26
N LEU A 28 -10.84 -8.01 -17.65
CA LEU A 28 -11.95 -8.39 -16.77
C LEU A 28 -11.55 -9.43 -15.71
N PHE A 29 -10.55 -10.30 -15.95
CA PHE A 29 -10.07 -11.21 -14.91
C PHE A 29 -9.33 -10.48 -13.77
N SER A 30 -8.81 -9.28 -14.03
CA SER A 30 -8.28 -8.38 -13.01
C SER A 30 -9.35 -7.49 -12.36
N LEU A 31 -10.56 -7.42 -12.94
CA LEU A 31 -11.68 -6.59 -12.46
C LEU A 31 -12.80 -7.39 -11.76
N ALA A 32 -12.78 -8.73 -11.82
CA ALA A 32 -13.83 -9.59 -11.25
C ALA A 32 -13.54 -10.09 -9.81
N LEU A 33 -12.52 -9.56 -9.13
CA LEU A 33 -12.23 -9.84 -7.72
C LEU A 33 -12.18 -8.55 -6.90
N LEU A 34 -13.22 -7.74 -6.98
CA LEU A 34 -13.60 -6.93 -5.82
C LEU A 34 -14.82 -7.60 -5.21
N PRO A 35 -14.74 -8.09 -3.95
CA PRO A 35 -15.92 -8.62 -3.31
C PRO A 35 -16.95 -7.50 -3.23
N ALA A 36 -18.21 -7.84 -3.50
CA ALA A 36 -19.34 -7.06 -2.98
C ALA A 36 -19.03 -6.73 -1.51
N VAL A 37 -19.31 -5.50 -1.09
CA VAL A 37 -18.99 -4.94 0.23
C VAL A 37 -19.48 -5.87 1.36
N VAL A 38 -18.66 -6.87 1.66
CA VAL A 38 -18.64 -7.63 2.90
C VAL A 38 -17.61 -6.88 3.70
N PHE A 39 -18.01 -6.30 4.84
CA PHE A 39 -17.06 -5.66 5.75
C PHE A 39 -15.90 -6.62 5.97
N ALA A 40 -14.70 -6.22 5.57
CA ALA A 40 -13.50 -7.00 5.78
C ALA A 40 -13.42 -7.32 7.27
N THR A 41 -13.14 -8.57 7.61
CA THR A 41 -12.86 -8.91 9.00
C THR A 41 -11.65 -8.10 9.48
N PRO A 42 -11.52 -7.77 10.77
CA PRO A 42 -10.34 -7.08 11.28
C PRO A 42 -9.00 -7.76 10.91
N ALA A 43 -9.03 -9.08 10.66
CA ALA A 43 -7.88 -9.83 10.15
C ALA A 43 -7.59 -9.59 8.65
N GLU A 44 -8.63 -9.39 7.83
CA GLU A 44 -8.50 -9.00 6.42
C GLU A 44 -8.11 -7.52 6.28
N GLU A 45 -8.61 -6.64 7.15
CA GLU A 45 -8.14 -5.25 7.25
C GLU A 45 -6.68 -5.20 7.72
N ALA A 46 -6.31 -5.96 8.75
CA ALA A 46 -4.92 -6.08 9.18
C ALA A 46 -4.02 -6.66 8.09
N LYS A 47 -4.49 -7.65 7.31
CA LYS A 47 -3.76 -8.20 6.16
C LYS A 47 -3.62 -7.17 5.03
N PHE A 48 -4.68 -6.42 4.72
CA PHE A 48 -4.67 -5.33 3.75
C PHE A 48 -3.66 -4.25 4.16
N PHE A 49 -3.68 -3.79 5.42
CA PHE A 49 -2.68 -2.85 5.93
C PHE A 49 -1.27 -3.45 5.99
N TYR A 50 -1.14 -4.76 6.24
CA TYR A 50 0.16 -5.43 6.29
C TYR A 50 0.81 -5.56 4.90
N GLU A 51 0.01 -5.94 3.90
CA GLU A 51 0.47 -6.14 2.52
C GLU A 51 0.64 -4.79 1.80
N GLU A 52 -0.18 -3.79 2.09
CA GLU A 52 -0.24 -2.53 1.31
C GLU A 52 0.29 -1.28 2.04
N ALA A 53 0.24 -1.21 3.38
CA ALA A 53 0.71 -0.02 4.14
C ALA A 53 2.22 -0.02 4.44
N SER A 54 2.99 -0.88 3.76
CA SER A 54 4.45 -0.86 3.81
C SER A 54 5.05 -1.04 5.22
N GLY A 55 4.46 -1.94 6.03
CA GLY A 55 5.14 -2.54 7.21
C GLY A 55 6.48 -3.16 6.80
N PRO A 56 7.41 -3.45 7.73
CA PRO A 56 8.62 -4.15 7.37
C PRO A 56 8.19 -5.46 6.69
N THR A 57 8.52 -5.56 5.40
CA THR A 57 8.12 -6.72 4.62
C THR A 57 8.73 -7.96 5.27
N ASP A 58 8.19 -9.15 5.02
CA ASP A 58 8.85 -10.38 5.46
C ASP A 58 10.31 -10.44 4.96
N LYS A 59 10.68 -9.69 3.92
CA LYS A 59 12.06 -9.56 3.44
C LYS A 59 12.96 -8.65 4.30
N GLU A 60 12.38 -7.74 5.07
CA GLU A 60 13.09 -6.77 5.93
C GLU A 60 13.23 -7.26 7.37
N LEU A 61 12.41 -8.22 7.79
CA LEU A 61 12.60 -8.93 9.04
C LEU A 61 13.83 -9.86 8.96
N SER A 62 14.59 -9.94 10.06
CA SER A 62 15.65 -10.92 10.17
C SER A 62 15.09 -12.35 10.05
N VAL A 63 15.94 -13.29 9.64
CA VAL A 63 15.58 -14.71 9.58
C VAL A 63 15.02 -15.19 10.92
N ASP A 64 15.62 -14.76 12.02
CA ASP A 64 15.23 -15.19 13.36
C ASP A 64 13.88 -14.62 13.78
N VAL A 65 13.62 -13.33 13.53
CA VAL A 65 12.31 -12.71 13.78
C VAL A 65 11.22 -13.42 12.99
N ARG A 66 11.48 -13.78 11.73
CA ARG A 66 10.53 -14.57 10.92
C ARG A 66 10.30 -15.96 11.49
N ILE A 67 11.36 -16.68 11.87
CA ILE A 67 11.25 -18.04 12.43
C ILE A 67 10.45 -18.01 13.73
N ILE A 68 10.77 -17.07 14.62
CA ILE A 68 10.08 -16.89 15.90
C ILE A 68 8.60 -16.58 15.69
N ARG A 69 8.30 -15.64 14.78
CA ARG A 69 6.91 -15.33 14.39
C ARG A 69 6.18 -16.56 13.84
N TYR A 70 6.82 -17.30 12.94
CA TYR A 70 6.24 -18.50 12.35
C TYR A 70 5.96 -19.56 13.41
N ALA A 71 6.93 -19.85 14.28
CA ALA A 71 6.81 -20.85 15.34
C ALA A 71 5.65 -20.52 16.30
N TYR A 72 5.53 -19.26 16.72
CA TYR A 72 4.41 -18.83 17.54
C TYR A 72 3.07 -18.96 16.82
N ARG A 73 2.97 -18.45 15.58
CA ARG A 73 1.73 -18.53 14.79
C ARG A 73 1.30 -19.99 14.58
N SER A 74 2.24 -20.87 14.27
CA SER A 74 1.97 -22.31 14.14
C SER A 74 1.43 -22.89 15.46
N SER A 75 1.97 -22.47 16.60
CA SER A 75 1.50 -22.94 17.92
C SER A 75 0.07 -22.50 18.27
N MET A 76 -0.38 -21.38 17.71
CA MET A 76 -1.72 -20.83 17.90
C MET A 76 -2.78 -21.41 16.95
N SER A 77 -2.34 -22.13 15.91
CA SER A 77 -3.25 -22.73 14.92
C SER A 77 -4.00 -23.93 15.51
N GLN A 78 -5.23 -24.21 15.05
CA GLN A 78 -6.08 -25.30 15.56
C GLN A 78 -5.43 -26.69 15.47
N SER A 79 -4.46 -26.86 14.57
CA SER A 79 -3.68 -28.09 14.39
C SER A 79 -2.30 -28.05 15.05
N GLY A 80 -1.90 -26.90 15.61
CA GLY A 80 -0.62 -26.68 16.25
C GLY A 80 -0.61 -27.20 17.68
N ARG A 81 0.54 -27.71 18.12
CA ARG A 81 0.82 -27.87 19.56
C ARG A 81 1.09 -26.47 20.13
N PRO A 82 0.36 -26.04 21.18
CA PRO A 82 0.68 -24.79 21.89
C PRO A 82 2.10 -24.82 22.44
N MET A 83 2.80 -23.69 22.39
CA MET A 83 4.10 -23.55 23.05
C MET A 83 3.91 -23.67 24.56
N ASP A 84 4.74 -24.49 25.20
CA ASP A 84 4.83 -24.50 26.66
C ASP A 84 5.60 -23.28 27.18
N ALA A 85 5.51 -23.01 28.48
CA ALA A 85 6.14 -21.84 29.10
C ALA A 85 7.66 -21.78 28.88
N LYS A 86 8.35 -22.92 28.78
CA LYS A 86 9.80 -22.94 28.52
C LYS A 86 10.11 -22.57 27.08
N GLU A 87 9.32 -23.06 26.13
CA GLU A 87 9.42 -22.70 24.72
C GLU A 87 9.16 -21.20 24.52
N LYS A 88 8.13 -20.63 25.16
CA LYS A 88 7.84 -19.20 25.13
C LYS A 88 9.00 -18.35 25.69
N GLN A 89 9.49 -18.70 26.88
CA GLN A 89 10.61 -17.99 27.50
C GLN A 89 11.90 -18.09 26.68
N TYR A 90 12.16 -19.25 26.05
CA TYR A 90 13.32 -19.42 25.17
C TYR A 90 13.22 -18.45 23.97
N VAL A 91 12.09 -18.48 23.27
CA VAL A 91 11.81 -17.61 22.12
C VAL A 91 11.95 -16.14 22.49
N PHE A 92 11.43 -15.75 23.66
CA PHE A 92 11.54 -14.38 24.15
C PHE A 92 12.99 -13.95 24.40
N LYS A 93 13.81 -14.83 25.01
CA LYS A 93 15.24 -14.56 25.25
C LYS A 93 16.02 -14.43 23.95
N GLU A 94 15.68 -15.20 22.92
CA GLU A 94 16.29 -15.05 21.59
C GLU A 94 15.95 -13.69 20.97
N LEU A 95 14.68 -13.25 21.04
CA LEU A 95 14.29 -11.90 20.59
C LEU A 95 15.07 -10.80 21.31
N LEU A 96 15.17 -10.90 22.64
CA LEU A 96 15.88 -9.92 23.45
C LEU A 96 17.38 -9.93 23.14
N THR A 97 17.98 -11.10 22.97
CA THR A 97 19.40 -11.25 22.61
C THR A 97 19.69 -10.64 21.25
N ASN A 98 18.90 -10.99 20.23
CA ASN A 98 19.06 -10.45 18.88
C ASN A 98 18.81 -8.93 18.85
N GLY A 99 17.79 -8.47 19.57
CA GLY A 99 17.50 -7.04 19.71
C GLY A 99 18.67 -6.27 20.29
N LEU A 100 19.27 -6.80 21.35
CA LEU A 100 20.44 -6.21 21.99
C LEU A 100 21.74 -6.43 21.21
N GLN A 101 21.75 -7.25 20.15
CA GLN A 101 22.85 -7.33 19.19
C GLN A 101 22.68 -6.36 18.01
N GLY A 102 21.55 -5.65 17.90
CA GLY A 102 21.33 -4.66 16.85
C GLY A 102 20.08 -4.88 16.00
N ASP A 103 19.31 -5.94 16.24
CA ASP A 103 18.07 -6.19 15.52
C ASP A 103 16.90 -5.38 16.11
N ILE A 104 16.72 -4.15 15.64
CA ILE A 104 15.66 -3.24 16.09
C ILE A 104 14.25 -3.86 15.93
N HIS A 105 14.04 -4.74 14.94
CA HIS A 105 12.76 -5.43 14.76
C HIS A 105 12.54 -6.49 15.85
N ALA A 106 13.57 -7.27 16.19
CA ALA A 106 13.50 -8.21 17.30
C ALA A 106 13.24 -7.50 18.63
N LEU A 107 13.85 -6.32 18.80
CA LEU A 107 13.66 -5.50 19.99
C LEU A 107 12.24 -4.93 20.10
N ALA A 108 11.68 -4.41 19.01
CA ALA A 108 10.28 -3.97 18.96
C ALA A 108 9.31 -5.12 19.23
N MET A 109 9.58 -6.30 18.66
CA MET A 109 8.80 -7.50 18.93
C MET A 109 8.87 -7.93 20.40
N ALA A 110 10.05 -7.87 21.04
CA ALA A 110 10.23 -8.14 22.46
C ALA A 110 9.50 -7.13 23.36
N ALA A 111 9.36 -5.87 22.91
CA ALA A 111 8.57 -4.86 23.62
C ALA A 111 7.07 -5.20 23.60
N VAL A 112 6.56 -5.65 22.44
CA VAL A 112 5.12 -5.86 22.21
C VAL A 112 4.61 -7.20 22.76
N LEU A 113 5.38 -8.28 22.58
CA LEU A 113 4.95 -9.65 22.87
C LEU A 113 4.40 -9.89 24.30
N PRO A 114 4.99 -9.32 25.38
CA PRO A 114 4.46 -9.42 26.74
C PRO A 114 3.04 -8.89 26.91
N HIS A 115 2.65 -7.89 26.12
CA HIS A 115 1.30 -7.32 26.16
C HIS A 115 0.26 -8.23 25.49
N VAL A 116 0.71 -9.11 24.59
CA VAL A 116 -0.12 -10.10 23.91
C VAL A 116 -0.27 -11.33 24.79
N ASP A 117 0.85 -11.85 25.30
CA ASP A 117 0.94 -13.04 26.14
C ASP A 117 2.05 -12.84 27.21
N PRO A 118 1.66 -12.52 28.46
CA PRO A 118 2.61 -12.24 29.53
C PRO A 118 3.56 -13.40 29.89
N GLU A 119 3.26 -14.64 29.51
CA GLU A 119 4.12 -15.80 29.81
C GLU A 119 5.47 -15.73 29.09
N PHE A 120 5.57 -14.98 27.99
CA PHE A 120 6.84 -14.80 27.26
C PHE A 120 7.91 -14.13 28.10
N SER A 121 7.53 -13.12 28.88
CA SER A 121 8.46 -12.33 29.69
C SER A 121 8.32 -12.61 31.18
N GLU A 122 7.82 -13.79 31.56
CA GLU A 122 7.66 -14.13 32.98
C GLU A 122 9.03 -14.02 33.69
N GLY A 123 9.11 -13.13 34.69
CA GLY A 123 10.33 -12.87 35.43
C GLY A 123 11.38 -11.99 34.72
N ILE A 124 11.03 -11.37 33.59
CA ILE A 124 11.91 -10.45 32.84
C ILE A 124 11.18 -9.10 32.70
N ASP A 125 11.70 -8.06 33.36
CA ASP A 125 11.16 -6.71 33.21
C ASP A 125 11.68 -6.07 31.93
N VAL A 126 10.78 -5.92 30.95
CA VAL A 126 11.08 -5.30 29.65
C VAL A 126 10.40 -3.94 29.46
N SER A 127 9.85 -3.38 30.53
CA SER A 127 9.26 -2.03 30.51
C SER A 127 10.19 -0.92 29.99
N PRO A 128 11.54 -1.01 30.05
CA PRO A 128 12.41 0.01 29.45
C PRO A 128 12.43 0.02 27.91
N ILE A 129 12.09 -1.10 27.24
CA ILE A 129 12.35 -1.26 25.79
C ILE A 129 11.50 -0.30 24.94
N GLU A 130 10.19 -0.23 25.18
CA GLU A 130 9.28 0.61 24.39
C GLU A 130 9.65 2.11 24.49
N PRO A 131 9.81 2.70 25.69
CA PRO A 131 10.27 4.08 25.83
C PRO A 131 11.63 4.32 25.15
N TRP A 132 12.56 3.36 25.24
CA TRP A 132 13.86 3.48 24.60
C TRP A 132 13.74 3.51 23.07
N LEU A 133 12.89 2.65 22.47
CA LEU A 133 12.63 2.65 21.02
C LEU A 133 12.06 4.00 20.57
N ILE A 134 11.06 4.53 21.28
CA ILE A 134 10.44 5.82 20.93
C ILE A 134 11.45 6.96 21.03
N ARG A 135 12.26 7.01 22.10
CA ARG A 135 13.29 8.06 22.26
C ARG A 135 14.33 8.04 21.16
N ASN A 136 14.76 6.86 20.71
CA ASN A 136 15.90 6.73 19.79
C ASN A 136 15.48 6.73 18.31
N LEU A 137 14.30 6.21 17.98
CA LEU A 137 13.73 6.26 16.63
C LEU A 137 12.92 7.54 16.38
N GLY A 138 12.46 8.21 17.44
CA GLY A 138 11.56 9.35 17.39
C GLY A 138 10.09 8.95 17.39
N GLU A 139 9.22 9.89 17.76
CA GLU A 139 7.76 9.69 17.89
C GLU A 139 7.11 9.09 16.63
N ALA A 140 7.52 9.54 15.44
CA ALA A 140 6.95 9.08 14.17
C ALA A 140 7.36 7.63 13.82
N GLU A 141 8.63 7.27 13.97
CA GLU A 141 9.09 5.94 13.56
C GLU A 141 8.93 4.91 14.67
N GLY A 142 9.24 5.28 15.93
CA GLY A 142 9.12 4.38 17.08
C GLY A 142 7.69 3.91 17.31
N HIS A 143 6.71 4.82 17.26
CA HIS A 143 5.32 4.44 17.37
C HIS A 143 4.79 3.71 16.12
N TRP A 144 5.20 4.08 14.91
CA TRP A 144 4.84 3.30 13.72
C TRP A 144 5.32 1.85 13.84
N LEU A 145 6.58 1.64 14.21
CA LEU A 145 7.18 0.32 14.35
C LEU A 145 6.44 -0.52 15.39
N LEU A 146 6.19 0.04 16.58
CA LEU A 146 5.42 -0.63 17.64
C LEU A 146 4.00 -0.96 17.19
N GLY A 147 3.29 0.00 16.58
CA GLY A 147 1.94 -0.21 16.05
C GLY A 147 1.88 -1.33 15.01
N VAL A 148 2.86 -1.39 14.11
CA VAL A 148 3.00 -2.47 13.14
C VAL A 148 3.22 -3.81 13.85
N PHE A 149 4.10 -3.90 14.84
CA PHE A 149 4.30 -5.14 15.59
C PHE A 149 3.08 -5.57 16.40
N TYR A 150 2.30 -4.64 16.97
CA TYR A 150 0.99 -4.99 17.53
C TYR A 150 0.06 -5.57 16.47
N LEU A 151 -0.01 -4.97 15.27
CA LEU A 151 -0.84 -5.46 14.15
C LEU A 151 -0.36 -6.82 13.61
N HIS A 152 0.94 -7.08 13.57
CA HIS A 152 1.51 -8.37 13.17
C HIS A 152 0.97 -9.54 14.01
N TRP A 153 0.61 -9.28 15.26
CA TRP A 153 -0.02 -10.27 16.14
C TRP A 153 -1.54 -10.39 15.92
N LEU A 154 -2.20 -9.35 15.39
CA LEU A 154 -3.62 -9.38 14.96
C LEU A 154 -3.83 -10.14 13.65
N SER A 155 -2.87 -10.10 12.73
CA SER A 155 -2.99 -10.72 11.40
C SER A 155 -2.77 -12.25 11.39
N GLY A 156 -2.62 -12.87 12.57
CA GLY A 156 -2.59 -14.32 12.74
C GLY A 156 -3.96 -14.95 12.50
N PHE A 157 -3.99 -16.22 12.06
CA PHE A 157 -5.23 -17.00 12.04
C PHE A 157 -5.11 -18.13 13.08
N PRO A 158 -6.02 -18.23 14.06
CA PRO A 158 -7.15 -17.32 14.30
C PRO A 158 -6.68 -15.94 14.82
N PRO A 159 -7.44 -14.85 14.56
CA PRO A 159 -7.14 -13.57 15.16
C PRO A 159 -7.22 -13.71 16.68
N LEU A 160 -6.14 -13.36 17.38
CA LEU A 160 -6.14 -13.33 18.84
C LEU A 160 -7.19 -12.31 19.29
N SER A 161 -8.24 -12.74 19.98
CA SER A 161 -9.23 -11.84 20.60
C SER A 161 -8.67 -11.21 21.89
N HIS A 162 -7.43 -10.72 21.86
CA HIS A 162 -6.76 -10.13 23.00
C HIS A 162 -6.98 -8.62 22.99
N ALA A 163 -7.76 -8.13 23.95
CA ALA A 163 -8.10 -6.72 24.13
C ALA A 163 -6.89 -5.73 24.08
N PRO A 164 -5.69 -6.06 24.60
CA PRO A 164 -4.54 -5.15 24.52
C PRO A 164 -4.11 -4.85 23.08
N VAL A 165 -4.21 -5.82 22.18
CA VAL A 165 -3.70 -5.69 20.81
C VAL A 165 -4.59 -4.76 19.97
N TYR A 166 -5.91 -4.87 20.15
CA TYR A 166 -6.89 -3.98 19.51
C TYR A 166 -6.83 -2.54 20.01
N MET A 167 -6.35 -2.31 21.24
CA MET A 167 -6.23 -0.96 21.81
C MET A 167 -4.87 -0.33 21.51
N ASN A 168 -3.78 -1.10 21.59
CA ASN A 168 -2.43 -0.55 21.53
C ASN A 168 -1.98 -0.23 20.09
N ALA A 169 -2.34 -1.05 19.09
CA ALA A 169 -2.00 -0.75 17.70
C ALA A 169 -2.59 0.60 17.25
N PRO A 170 -3.90 0.85 17.34
CA PRO A 170 -4.48 2.14 16.96
C PRO A 170 -3.90 3.33 17.73
N ASP A 171 -3.60 3.18 19.03
CA ASP A 171 -3.03 4.25 19.84
C ASP A 171 -1.61 4.63 19.38
N HIS A 172 -0.77 3.64 19.09
CA HIS A 172 0.55 3.87 18.50
C HIS A 172 0.46 4.49 17.09
N PHE A 173 -0.41 3.97 16.23
CA PHE A 173 -0.60 4.58 14.91
C PHE A 173 -1.09 6.03 15.02
N ARG A 174 -1.97 6.36 15.97
CA ARG A 174 -2.42 7.73 16.20
C ARG A 174 -1.28 8.64 16.64
N LYS A 175 -0.46 8.22 17.61
CA LYS A 175 0.71 8.98 18.08
C LYS A 175 1.72 9.22 16.96
N SER A 176 2.00 8.16 16.19
CA SER A 176 2.85 8.21 15.00
C SER A 176 2.32 9.16 13.91
N ALA A 177 1.00 9.12 13.65
CA ALA A 177 0.34 10.01 12.69
C ALA A 177 0.43 11.48 13.12
N LEU A 178 0.20 11.77 14.41
CA LEU A 178 0.37 13.11 14.99
C LEU A 178 1.81 13.63 14.87
N ALA A 179 2.79 12.73 14.94
CA ALA A 179 4.20 13.01 14.74
C ALA A 179 4.61 13.14 13.25
N GLY A 180 3.67 12.97 12.31
CA GLY A 180 3.90 13.21 10.89
C GLY A 180 4.17 11.97 10.05
N ASN A 181 4.00 10.76 10.60
CA ASN A 181 4.18 9.53 9.82
C ASN A 181 2.98 9.29 8.88
N ARG A 182 3.18 9.48 7.57
CA ARG A 182 2.11 9.33 6.58
C ARG A 182 1.52 7.91 6.50
N LYS A 183 2.32 6.86 6.75
CA LYS A 183 1.84 5.46 6.73
C LYS A 183 0.85 5.24 7.86
N SER A 184 1.14 5.80 9.04
CA SER A 184 0.25 5.74 10.19
C SER A 184 -1.02 6.56 10.03
N MET A 185 -0.99 7.65 9.27
CA MET A 185 -2.19 8.47 9.02
C MET A 185 -3.28 7.67 8.30
N LEU A 186 -2.93 6.93 7.24
CA LEU A 186 -3.89 6.09 6.52
C LEU A 186 -4.41 4.93 7.39
N PHE A 187 -3.57 4.33 8.22
CA PHE A 187 -4.04 3.32 9.18
C PHE A 187 -5.03 3.91 10.19
N THR A 188 -4.65 5.06 10.77
CA THR A 188 -5.45 5.76 11.78
C THR A 188 -6.81 6.16 11.24
N SER A 189 -6.92 6.56 9.95
CA SER A 189 -8.20 6.93 9.35
C SER A 189 -9.24 5.80 9.37
N GLY A 190 -8.82 4.53 9.40
CA GLY A 190 -9.73 3.39 9.52
C GLY A 190 -10.27 3.16 10.94
N HIS A 191 -9.64 3.74 11.95
CA HIS A 191 -9.87 3.42 13.37
C HIS A 191 -10.35 4.62 14.20
N VAL A 192 -10.73 5.72 13.54
CA VAL A 192 -11.17 6.94 14.22
C VAL A 192 -12.69 6.92 14.46
N PRO A 193 -13.17 7.62 15.51
CA PRO A 193 -14.60 7.78 15.74
C PRO A 193 -15.28 8.46 14.54
N LYS A 194 -16.53 8.05 14.29
CA LYS A 194 -17.42 8.79 13.40
C LYS A 194 -17.88 10.07 14.09
N GLY A 195 -17.94 11.17 13.35
CA GLY A 195 -18.31 12.48 13.87
C GLY A 195 -17.91 13.63 12.96
N ASP A 196 -18.49 14.80 13.25
CA ASP A 196 -18.22 16.07 12.57
C ASP A 196 -17.46 17.06 13.47
N ASP A 197 -17.25 16.72 14.74
CA ASP A 197 -16.63 17.56 15.78
C ASP A 197 -15.09 17.52 15.76
N PHE A 198 -14.50 16.75 14.85
CA PHE A 198 -13.06 16.69 14.69
C PHE A 198 -12.48 18.03 14.25
N THR A 199 -11.45 18.48 15.00
CA THR A 199 -10.66 19.67 14.69
C THR A 199 -9.21 19.25 14.43
N PRO A 200 -8.64 19.57 13.26
CA PRO A 200 -7.23 19.32 12.98
C PRO A 200 -6.30 19.90 14.05
N PRO A 201 -5.19 19.22 14.38
CA PRO A 201 -4.13 19.81 15.20
C PRO A 201 -3.64 21.14 14.59
N HIS A 202 -3.39 22.13 15.46
CA HIS A 202 -2.94 23.45 15.04
C HIS A 202 -1.66 23.39 14.21
N GLY A 203 -1.63 24.05 13.05
CA GLY A 203 -0.49 24.05 12.13
C GLY A 203 -0.39 22.80 11.26
N GLN A 204 -1.37 21.89 11.34
CA GLN A 204 -1.50 20.71 10.47
C GLN A 204 -2.74 20.78 9.58
N GLU A 205 -3.23 21.98 9.28
CA GLU A 205 -4.39 22.19 8.42
C GLU A 205 -4.15 21.64 7.00
N LEU A 206 -5.20 21.08 6.40
CA LEU A 206 -5.16 20.55 5.03
C LEU A 206 -5.11 21.70 4.02
N LYS A 207 -4.31 21.55 2.96
CA LYS A 207 -4.31 22.44 1.80
C LYS A 207 -5.55 22.22 0.94
N HIS A 208 -5.98 20.98 0.81
CA HIS A 208 -7.15 20.59 0.01
C HIS A 208 -8.12 19.76 0.86
N PRO A 209 -8.82 20.38 1.83
CA PRO A 209 -9.74 19.66 2.69
C PRO A 209 -10.84 18.97 1.88
N MET A 210 -11.26 17.78 2.32
CA MET A 210 -12.43 17.15 1.74
C MET A 210 -13.64 18.03 1.97
N PRO A 211 -14.50 18.20 0.96
CA PRO A 211 -15.70 18.99 1.12
C PRO A 211 -16.70 18.29 2.05
N ASP A 212 -17.50 19.09 2.75
CA ASP A 212 -18.35 18.60 3.85
C ASP A 212 -19.30 17.48 3.45
N TYR A 213 -19.84 17.46 2.23
CA TYR A 213 -20.77 16.40 1.82
C TYR A 213 -20.09 15.02 1.67
N ILE A 214 -18.77 14.96 1.45
CA ILE A 214 -18.00 13.70 1.53
C ILE A 214 -17.59 13.45 2.97
N ALA A 215 -17.16 14.51 3.67
CA ALA A 215 -16.60 14.39 5.01
C ALA A 215 -17.62 14.17 6.12
N LYS A 216 -18.91 14.41 5.85
CA LYS A 216 -19.98 14.41 6.87
C LYS A 216 -20.08 13.07 7.60
N GLY A 217 -20.01 13.14 8.92
CA GLY A 217 -20.02 11.99 9.82
C GLY A 217 -18.69 11.24 9.88
N GLU A 218 -17.69 11.60 9.09
CA GLU A 218 -16.38 10.93 8.99
C GLU A 218 -15.22 11.94 8.89
N ARG A 219 -15.36 13.11 9.53
CA ARG A 219 -14.46 14.26 9.32
C ARG A 219 -13.02 13.94 9.74
N GLU A 220 -12.83 13.20 10.82
CA GLU A 220 -11.49 12.76 11.25
C GLU A 220 -10.86 11.76 10.28
N LYS A 221 -11.64 10.81 9.75
CA LYS A 221 -11.16 9.82 8.77
C LYS A 221 -10.62 10.57 7.56
N TRP A 222 -11.42 11.46 6.99
CA TRP A 222 -11.03 12.23 5.82
C TRP A 222 -9.87 13.17 6.09
N TYR A 223 -9.77 13.73 7.30
CA TYR A 223 -8.60 14.49 7.68
C TYR A 223 -7.32 13.68 7.55
N TRP A 224 -7.26 12.51 8.17
CA TRP A 224 -6.09 11.66 8.14
C TRP A 224 -5.79 11.12 6.74
N THR A 225 -6.80 10.71 5.97
CA THR A 225 -6.63 10.24 4.59
C THR A 225 -6.07 11.35 3.69
N VAL A 226 -6.64 12.55 3.70
CA VAL A 226 -6.11 13.66 2.87
C VAL A 226 -4.71 14.04 3.32
N ARG A 227 -4.44 14.06 4.63
CA ARG A 227 -3.12 14.40 5.14
C ARG A 227 -2.06 13.41 4.64
N ALA A 228 -2.37 12.11 4.67
CA ALA A 228 -1.51 11.09 4.09
C ALA A 228 -1.28 11.33 2.58
N ALA A 229 -2.35 11.67 1.84
CA ALA A 229 -2.28 11.97 0.42
C ALA A 229 -1.40 13.20 0.11
N GLU A 230 -1.51 14.27 0.89
CA GLU A 230 -0.69 15.48 0.79
C GLU A 230 0.80 15.18 1.01
N LEU A 231 1.11 14.25 1.91
CA LEU A 231 2.47 13.75 2.20
C LEU A 231 2.96 12.68 1.21
N GLY A 232 2.19 12.40 0.15
CA GLY A 232 2.61 11.53 -0.95
C GLY A 232 2.32 10.05 -0.75
N ASP A 233 1.39 9.69 0.14
CA ASP A 233 0.92 8.30 0.23
C ASP A 233 0.08 7.94 -1.01
N ALA A 234 0.53 6.94 -1.78
CA ALA A 234 -0.09 6.60 -3.07
C ALA A 234 -1.52 6.07 -2.92
N TRP A 235 -1.76 5.25 -1.89
CA TRP A 235 -3.06 4.68 -1.58
C TRP A 235 -4.02 5.76 -1.11
N ALA A 236 -3.61 6.62 -0.20
CA ALA A 236 -4.43 7.74 0.26
C ALA A 236 -4.83 8.65 -0.90
N ASN A 237 -3.90 8.96 -1.82
CA ASN A 237 -4.23 9.69 -3.05
C ASN A 237 -5.26 8.93 -3.91
N ALA A 238 -5.11 7.62 -4.07
CA ALA A 238 -6.07 6.81 -4.82
C ALA A 238 -7.47 6.82 -4.18
N PHE A 239 -7.54 6.61 -2.86
CA PHE A 239 -8.79 6.64 -2.09
C PHE A 239 -9.50 7.98 -2.20
N VAL A 240 -8.77 9.09 -2.00
CA VAL A 240 -9.37 10.43 -2.11
C VAL A 240 -9.89 10.68 -3.53
N GLY A 241 -9.11 10.31 -4.55
CA GLY A 241 -9.55 10.45 -5.94
C GLY A 241 -10.80 9.62 -6.26
N SER A 242 -10.92 8.40 -5.74
CA SER A 242 -12.11 7.55 -5.93
C SER A 242 -13.37 8.16 -5.33
N GLU A 243 -13.23 8.86 -4.21
CA GLU A 243 -14.36 9.46 -3.51
C GLU A 243 -14.88 10.71 -4.22
N TYR A 244 -13.97 11.48 -4.82
CA TYR A 244 -14.37 12.50 -5.79
C TYR A 244 -15.02 11.86 -7.03
N ALA A 245 -14.52 10.72 -7.51
CA ALA A 245 -14.97 10.16 -8.79
C ALA A 245 -16.45 9.77 -8.83
N HIS A 246 -17.06 9.45 -7.68
CA HIS A 246 -18.47 9.10 -7.60
C HIS A 246 -19.39 10.33 -7.67
N VAL A 247 -20.33 10.32 -8.62
CA VAL A 247 -21.22 11.46 -8.90
C VAL A 247 -22.10 11.79 -7.71
N GLN A 248 -22.05 13.04 -7.26
CA GLN A 248 -22.99 13.57 -6.28
C GLN A 248 -23.91 14.61 -6.94
N PRO A 249 -25.23 14.58 -6.67
CA PRO A 249 -26.17 15.57 -7.22
C PRO A 249 -25.76 17.01 -6.88
N GLY A 250 -25.74 17.89 -7.88
CA GLY A 250 -25.52 19.33 -7.70
C GLY A 250 -24.07 19.80 -7.74
N TRP A 251 -23.13 18.93 -8.13
CA TRP A 251 -21.71 19.27 -8.26
C TRP A 251 -21.27 19.54 -9.70
N PRO A 252 -20.45 20.59 -9.96
CA PRO A 252 -19.88 20.81 -11.28
C PRO A 252 -18.96 19.64 -11.66
N VAL A 253 -19.31 18.92 -12.72
CA VAL A 253 -18.58 17.72 -13.18
C VAL A 253 -17.11 18.05 -13.45
N GLU A 254 -16.83 19.25 -13.94
CA GLU A 254 -15.49 19.74 -14.24
C GLU A 254 -14.63 19.88 -12.98
N GLU A 255 -15.19 20.39 -11.88
CA GLU A 255 -14.46 20.55 -10.61
C GLU A 255 -14.14 19.20 -9.98
N THR A 256 -15.13 18.30 -9.96
CA THR A 256 -14.95 16.92 -9.53
C THR A 256 -13.86 16.23 -10.33
N SER A 257 -13.95 16.30 -11.65
CA SER A 257 -12.98 15.68 -12.57
C SER A 257 -11.57 16.21 -12.33
N ARG A 258 -11.41 17.52 -12.12
CA ARG A 258 -10.12 18.14 -11.79
C ARG A 258 -9.53 17.54 -10.50
N MET A 259 -10.33 17.32 -9.46
CA MET A 259 -9.86 16.74 -8.20
C MET A 259 -9.49 15.25 -8.37
N VAL A 260 -10.29 14.48 -9.10
CA VAL A 260 -9.97 13.08 -9.42
C VAL A 260 -8.64 12.98 -10.14
N LEU A 261 -8.46 13.75 -11.23
CA LEU A 261 -7.24 13.76 -12.04
C LEU A 261 -6.02 14.19 -11.21
N TYR A 262 -6.19 15.18 -10.33
CA TYR A 262 -5.13 15.64 -9.43
C TYR A 262 -4.67 14.54 -8.46
N TYR A 263 -5.60 13.89 -7.77
CA TYR A 263 -5.26 12.85 -6.80
C TYR A 263 -4.77 11.58 -7.46
N TRP A 264 -5.39 11.13 -8.56
CA TRP A 264 -4.93 9.93 -9.25
C TRP A 264 -3.59 10.13 -9.97
N ASP A 265 -3.28 11.30 -10.53
CA ASP A 265 -1.93 11.58 -11.09
C ASP A 265 -0.87 11.40 -10.00
N ARG A 266 -1.11 11.96 -8.81
CA ARG A 266 -0.24 11.77 -7.66
C ARG A 266 -0.14 10.29 -7.28
N ALA A 267 -1.27 9.58 -7.13
CA ALA A 267 -1.28 8.16 -6.80
C ALA A 267 -0.41 7.34 -7.78
N ALA A 268 -0.60 7.54 -9.10
CA ALA A 268 0.18 6.90 -10.14
C ALA A 268 1.68 7.21 -10.02
N ARG A 269 2.03 8.49 -9.85
CA ARG A 269 3.43 8.92 -9.68
C ARG A 269 4.05 8.43 -8.37
N PHE A 270 3.27 8.23 -7.33
CA PHE A 270 3.71 7.64 -6.05
C PHE A 270 3.70 6.10 -6.06
N GLY A 271 3.38 5.48 -7.19
CA GLY A 271 3.61 4.05 -7.42
C GLY A 271 2.35 3.19 -7.46
N TYR A 272 1.16 3.77 -7.45
CA TYR A 272 -0.10 3.02 -7.53
C TYR A 272 -0.48 2.72 -8.99
N SER A 273 -0.15 1.52 -9.47
CA SER A 273 -0.31 1.12 -10.88
C SER A 273 -1.77 1.13 -11.35
N ASN A 274 -2.72 0.80 -10.48
CA ASN A 274 -4.15 0.88 -10.80
C ASN A 274 -4.61 2.30 -11.15
N ALA A 275 -4.14 3.34 -10.43
CA ALA A 275 -4.45 4.72 -10.79
C ALA A 275 -3.85 5.10 -12.15
N ALA A 276 -2.65 4.62 -12.47
CA ALA A 276 -2.09 4.81 -13.82
C ALA A 276 -2.97 4.14 -14.89
N ALA A 277 -3.43 2.91 -14.66
CA ALA A 277 -4.35 2.25 -15.58
C ALA A 277 -5.68 3.01 -15.77
N TRP A 278 -6.29 3.52 -14.69
CA TRP A 278 -7.52 4.30 -14.76
C TRP A 278 -7.33 5.63 -15.51
N LEU A 279 -6.23 6.34 -15.25
CA LEU A 279 -5.92 7.58 -15.96
C LEU A 279 -5.68 7.35 -17.45
N SER A 280 -5.08 6.22 -17.82
CA SER A 280 -4.93 5.88 -19.23
C SER A 280 -6.28 5.82 -19.95
N LEU A 281 -7.26 5.13 -19.37
CA LEU A 281 -8.60 4.99 -19.95
C LEU A 281 -9.33 6.34 -20.00
N ILE A 282 -9.19 7.16 -18.96
CA ILE A 282 -9.81 8.49 -18.90
C ILE A 282 -9.25 9.41 -19.99
N PHE A 283 -7.93 9.49 -20.14
CA PHE A 283 -7.33 10.33 -21.18
C PHE A 283 -7.52 9.76 -22.59
N GLU A 284 -7.71 8.44 -22.73
CA GLU A 284 -8.03 7.82 -24.01
C GLU A 284 -9.41 8.23 -24.54
N HIS A 285 -10.41 8.34 -23.65
CA HIS A 285 -11.79 8.61 -24.05
C HIS A 285 -12.23 10.06 -23.82
N GLY A 286 -11.53 10.81 -22.96
CA GLY A 286 -11.96 12.14 -22.49
C GLY A 286 -13.15 12.09 -21.52
N ILE A 287 -13.73 10.92 -21.30
CA ILE A 287 -14.84 10.72 -20.37
C ILE A 287 -14.76 9.32 -19.76
N ASN A 288 -15.12 9.21 -18.49
CA ASN A 288 -15.35 7.93 -17.83
C ASN A 288 -16.68 7.99 -17.06
N THR A 289 -17.56 7.02 -17.34
CA THR A 289 -18.87 6.87 -16.69
C THR A 289 -19.06 5.50 -16.03
N ASP A 290 -17.99 4.71 -15.93
CA ASP A 290 -18.05 3.36 -15.43
C ASP A 290 -18.25 3.35 -13.92
N HIS A 291 -18.96 2.34 -13.41
CA HIS A 291 -19.17 2.12 -11.97
C HIS A 291 -19.72 3.33 -11.20
N GLY A 292 -20.55 4.15 -11.86
CA GLY A 292 -21.15 5.34 -11.22
C GLY A 292 -20.15 6.48 -11.02
N THR A 293 -19.02 6.46 -11.71
CA THR A 293 -18.14 7.61 -11.84
C THR A 293 -18.65 8.57 -12.91
N HIS A 294 -18.26 9.84 -12.85
CA HIS A 294 -18.44 10.77 -13.98
C HIS A 294 -17.28 11.75 -14.02
N ILE A 295 -16.29 11.39 -14.82
CA ILE A 295 -15.06 12.16 -14.99
C ILE A 295 -15.01 12.64 -16.42
N VAL A 296 -14.78 13.93 -16.64
CA VAL A 296 -14.63 14.56 -17.95
C VAL A 296 -13.28 15.26 -18.04
N THR A 297 -12.62 15.10 -19.18
CA THR A 297 -11.36 15.76 -19.51
C THR A 297 -11.24 15.90 -21.02
N GLU A 298 -10.28 16.70 -21.48
CA GLU A 298 -9.87 16.63 -22.88
C GLU A 298 -9.22 15.26 -23.16
N GLN A 299 -9.58 14.65 -24.29
CA GLN A 299 -8.91 13.46 -24.80
C GLN A 299 -7.44 13.79 -25.08
N ASP A 300 -6.52 13.00 -24.53
CA ASP A 300 -5.08 13.25 -24.61
C ASP A 300 -4.34 11.91 -24.78
N CYS A 301 -4.10 11.52 -26.05
CA CYS A 301 -3.45 10.27 -26.39
C CYS A 301 -2.00 10.17 -25.87
N LYS A 302 -1.30 11.31 -25.73
CA LYS A 302 0.04 11.33 -25.14
C LYS A 302 -0.03 10.96 -23.67
N LYS A 303 -0.94 11.57 -22.90
CA LYS A 303 -1.13 11.22 -21.47
C LYS A 303 -1.64 9.81 -21.30
N ALA A 304 -2.60 9.37 -22.13
CA ALA A 304 -3.10 8.00 -22.09
C ALA A 304 -1.94 6.99 -22.21
N PHE A 305 -1.10 7.18 -23.23
CA PHE A 305 0.06 6.30 -23.44
C PHE A 305 1.13 6.44 -22.34
N PHE A 306 1.38 7.65 -21.83
CA PHE A 306 2.26 7.86 -20.67
C PHE A 306 1.83 7.00 -19.48
N TYR A 307 0.55 7.01 -19.13
CA TYR A 307 0.04 6.29 -17.97
C TYR A 307 0.01 4.77 -18.16
N VAL A 308 -0.37 4.27 -19.35
CA VAL A 308 -0.24 2.84 -19.66
C VAL A 308 1.22 2.38 -19.54
N SER A 309 2.17 3.19 -20.03
CA SER A 309 3.60 2.86 -19.93
C SER A 309 4.10 2.90 -18.48
N LEU A 310 3.62 3.87 -17.68
CA LEU A 310 3.94 3.95 -16.26
C LEU A 310 3.38 2.75 -15.49
N ALA A 311 2.14 2.34 -15.74
CA ALA A 311 1.52 1.18 -15.10
C ALA A 311 2.36 -0.09 -15.33
N VAL A 312 2.75 -0.36 -16.58
CA VAL A 312 3.62 -1.50 -16.93
C VAL A 312 4.94 -1.45 -16.17
N ARG A 313 5.56 -0.27 -16.07
CA ARG A 313 6.82 -0.13 -15.32
C ARG A 313 6.63 -0.40 -13.83
N LEU A 314 5.53 0.05 -13.24
CA LEU A 314 5.24 -0.18 -11.83
C LEU A 314 5.03 -1.67 -11.54
N ASP A 315 4.31 -2.38 -12.41
CA ASP A 315 4.01 -3.80 -12.24
C ASP A 315 5.19 -4.73 -12.56
N HIS A 316 6.19 -4.24 -13.30
CA HIS A 316 7.33 -5.03 -13.79
C HIS A 316 8.69 -4.42 -13.45
N ASP A 317 8.83 -3.79 -12.27
CA ASP A 317 10.11 -3.30 -11.75
C ASP A 317 10.91 -2.44 -12.77
N GLY A 318 10.20 -1.59 -13.49
CA GLY A 318 10.75 -0.64 -14.46
C GLY A 318 10.97 -1.21 -15.85
N GLU A 319 10.79 -2.52 -16.03
CA GLU A 319 10.93 -3.18 -17.32
C GLU A 319 9.88 -2.68 -18.30
N TYR A 320 10.35 -2.37 -19.51
CA TYR A 320 9.50 -2.05 -20.64
C TYR A 320 10.23 -2.50 -21.90
N SER A 321 9.65 -3.43 -22.66
CA SER A 321 10.21 -3.87 -23.93
C SER A 321 9.10 -4.09 -24.96
N LYS A 322 9.35 -3.61 -26.18
CA LYS A 322 8.50 -3.86 -27.35
C LYS A 322 8.56 -5.32 -27.82
N ASP A 323 9.66 -6.01 -27.53
CA ASP A 323 9.83 -7.43 -27.84
C ASP A 323 9.04 -8.26 -26.82
N LYS A 324 7.97 -8.93 -27.30
CA LYS A 324 7.11 -9.79 -26.49
C LYS A 324 7.90 -10.87 -25.74
N LYS A 325 9.03 -11.35 -26.28
CA LYS A 325 9.86 -12.35 -25.61
C LYS A 325 10.60 -11.80 -24.38
N LYS A 326 10.77 -10.48 -24.31
CA LYS A 326 11.45 -9.78 -23.22
C LYS A 326 10.47 -9.15 -22.23
N SER A 327 9.31 -8.70 -22.70
CA SER A 327 8.25 -8.20 -21.83
C SER A 327 6.91 -8.35 -22.55
N GLU A 328 6.05 -9.25 -22.06
CA GLU A 328 4.71 -9.42 -22.61
C GLU A 328 3.84 -8.17 -22.35
N ALA A 329 3.92 -7.60 -21.15
CA ALA A 329 3.21 -6.38 -20.79
C ALA A 329 3.72 -5.16 -21.57
N GLY A 330 5.05 -5.03 -21.76
CA GLY A 330 5.63 -3.99 -22.60
C GLY A 330 5.19 -4.09 -24.06
N ALA A 331 5.11 -5.31 -24.60
CA ALA A 331 4.60 -5.53 -25.96
C ALA A 331 3.09 -5.26 -26.07
N ALA A 332 2.30 -5.54 -25.02
CA ALA A 332 0.88 -5.19 -24.97
C ALA A 332 0.66 -3.67 -24.90
N ALA A 333 1.46 -2.96 -24.08
CA ALA A 333 1.46 -1.50 -24.06
C ALA A 333 1.91 -0.89 -25.39
N GLU A 334 2.89 -1.49 -26.07
CA GLU A 334 3.30 -1.08 -27.42
C GLU A 334 2.16 -1.29 -28.43
N PHE A 335 1.47 -2.44 -28.38
CA PHE A 335 0.27 -2.68 -29.19
C PHE A 335 -0.83 -1.66 -28.89
N HIS A 336 -0.98 -1.25 -27.63
CA HIS A 336 -1.88 -0.17 -27.25
C HIS A 336 -1.48 1.17 -27.88
N ALA A 337 -0.18 1.51 -27.80
CA ALA A 337 0.40 2.73 -28.37
C ALA A 337 0.19 2.84 -29.88
N GLN A 338 0.26 1.71 -30.58
CA GLN A 338 0.09 1.63 -32.03
C GLN A 338 -1.28 2.13 -32.50
N LYS A 339 -2.31 2.13 -31.64
CA LYS A 339 -3.63 2.72 -31.94
C LYS A 339 -3.56 4.25 -32.12
N TYR A 340 -2.58 4.91 -31.53
CA TYR A 340 -2.47 6.37 -31.51
C TYR A 340 -1.51 6.94 -32.56
N ILE A 341 -0.65 6.11 -33.16
CA ILE A 341 0.44 6.53 -34.07
C ILE A 341 -0.01 6.46 -35.54
N LYS A 342 0.32 7.49 -36.32
CA LYS A 342 -0.05 7.60 -37.74
C LYS A 342 0.68 6.57 -38.61
N GLY A 343 -0.07 5.82 -39.43
CA GLY A 343 0.49 5.02 -40.53
C GLY A 343 0.39 3.49 -40.40
N LEU A 344 -0.37 2.96 -39.44
CA LEU A 344 -0.61 1.50 -39.34
C LEU A 344 -1.92 1.09 -40.03
N PRO A 345 -1.92 0.09 -40.94
CA PRO A 345 -2.96 -0.01 -41.98
C PRO A 345 -4.27 -0.71 -41.56
N LYS A 346 -4.47 -1.02 -40.27
CA LYS A 346 -5.47 -2.03 -39.87
C LYS A 346 -6.41 -1.65 -38.73
N ILE A 347 -6.35 -0.42 -38.21
CA ILE A 347 -7.27 -0.01 -37.15
C ILE A 347 -7.80 1.39 -37.48
N ASN A 348 -9.12 1.53 -37.57
CA ASN A 348 -9.83 2.77 -37.93
C ASN A 348 -9.76 3.87 -36.84
N PHE A 349 -8.63 4.01 -36.13
CA PHE A 349 -8.42 5.14 -35.22
C PHE A 349 -7.74 6.27 -35.98
N ALA A 350 -8.32 7.47 -35.90
CA ALA A 350 -7.65 8.66 -36.37
C ALA A 350 -6.38 8.85 -35.50
N PRO A 351 -5.18 8.87 -36.09
CA PRO A 351 -3.96 9.04 -35.34
C PRO A 351 -3.99 10.35 -34.56
N CYS A 352 -3.81 10.28 -33.25
CA CYS A 352 -3.88 11.42 -32.33
C CYS A 352 -2.54 11.70 -31.64
N MET A 353 -1.47 11.01 -32.02
CA MET A 353 -0.12 11.21 -31.50
C MET A 353 0.94 11.07 -32.61
N THR A 354 1.91 11.98 -32.62
CA THR A 354 3.10 11.92 -33.47
C THR A 354 4.15 10.97 -32.91
N GLN A 355 5.09 10.52 -33.74
CA GLN A 355 6.22 9.70 -33.29
C GLN A 355 7.05 10.40 -32.19
N SER A 356 7.23 11.72 -32.28
CA SER A 356 7.94 12.51 -31.27
C SER A 356 7.20 12.55 -29.94
N GLU A 357 5.87 12.65 -29.94
CA GLU A 357 5.07 12.64 -28.72
C GLU A 357 5.05 11.26 -28.07
N TYR A 358 5.03 10.19 -28.87
CA TYR A 358 5.19 8.82 -28.40
C TYR A 358 6.54 8.63 -27.67
N GLU A 359 7.64 9.05 -28.29
CA GLU A 359 8.98 8.93 -27.69
C GLU A 359 9.10 9.78 -26.41
N ALA A 360 8.49 10.97 -26.41
CA ALA A 360 8.43 11.82 -25.24
C ALA A 360 7.65 11.16 -24.09
N ALA A 361 6.45 10.63 -24.35
CA ALA A 361 5.64 9.94 -23.34
C ALA A 361 6.35 8.71 -22.76
N LEU A 362 7.01 7.92 -23.62
CA LEU A 362 7.77 6.75 -23.18
C LEU A 362 8.94 7.16 -22.27
N LYS A 363 9.67 8.23 -22.62
CA LYS A 363 10.75 8.79 -21.81
C LYS A 363 10.23 9.36 -20.49
N GLU A 364 9.14 10.12 -20.52
CA GLU A 364 8.49 10.69 -19.34
C GLU A 364 8.04 9.60 -18.36
N SER A 365 7.44 8.50 -18.86
CA SER A 365 7.03 7.37 -18.00
C SER A 365 8.20 6.72 -17.27
N LYS A 366 9.37 6.64 -17.93
CA LYS A 366 10.60 6.14 -17.31
C LYS A 366 11.09 7.09 -16.22
N ILE A 367 11.12 8.40 -16.50
CA ILE A 367 11.52 9.41 -15.52
C ILE A 367 10.62 9.32 -14.28
N ALA A 368 9.30 9.27 -14.46
CA ALA A 368 8.35 9.16 -13.36
C ALA A 368 8.57 7.88 -12.51
N TYR A 369 8.84 6.74 -13.15
CA TYR A 369 9.19 5.50 -12.46
C TYR A 369 10.52 5.63 -11.68
N ASP A 370 11.56 6.17 -12.32
CA ASP A 370 12.88 6.34 -11.70
C ASP A 370 12.79 7.30 -10.48
N GLU A 371 12.03 8.39 -10.59
CA GLU A 371 11.73 9.31 -9.49
C GLU A 371 10.99 8.62 -8.33
N PHE A 372 10.03 7.75 -8.63
CA PHE A 372 9.35 6.93 -7.63
C PHE A 372 10.34 6.01 -6.89
N LYS A 373 11.21 5.30 -7.61
CA LYS A 373 12.22 4.44 -7.00
C LYS A 373 13.25 5.23 -6.18
N ALA A 374 13.62 6.43 -6.65
CA ALA A 374 14.51 7.32 -5.91
C ALA A 374 13.90 7.74 -4.56
N ARG A 375 12.61 8.12 -4.53
CA ARG A 375 11.92 8.44 -3.28
C ARG A 375 11.85 7.26 -2.32
N GLN A 376 11.53 6.04 -2.82
CA GLN A 376 11.56 4.85 -1.97
C GLN A 376 12.95 4.59 -1.37
N ALA A 377 14.01 4.78 -2.16
CA ALA A 377 15.38 4.60 -1.69
C ALA A 377 15.76 5.65 -0.63
N GLU A 378 15.36 6.91 -0.82
CA GLU A 378 15.58 7.99 0.14
C GLU A 378 14.85 7.72 1.47
N GLU A 379 13.58 7.33 1.42
CA GLU A 379 12.79 6.97 2.61
C GLU A 379 13.40 5.79 3.37
N LYS A 380 13.84 4.75 2.64
CA LYS A 380 14.51 3.60 3.24
C LYS A 380 15.85 3.97 3.87
N ALA A 381 16.62 4.85 3.22
CA ALA A 381 17.88 5.33 3.77
C ALA A 381 17.66 6.17 5.04
N ALA A 382 16.64 7.03 5.06
CA ALA A 382 16.28 7.81 6.23
C ALA A 382 15.85 6.92 7.41
N GLN A 383 15.02 5.90 7.15
CA GLN A 383 14.64 4.90 8.15
C GLN A 383 15.86 4.13 8.69
N GLN A 384 16.74 3.67 7.79
CA GLN A 384 17.95 2.95 8.18
C GLN A 384 18.87 3.81 9.04
N ALA A 385 19.00 5.10 8.74
CA ALA A 385 19.79 6.03 9.55
C ALA A 385 19.24 6.19 10.98
N LEU A 386 17.90 6.19 11.15
CA LEU A 386 17.29 6.14 12.49
C LEU A 386 17.65 4.86 13.23
N TYR A 387 17.64 3.72 12.53
CA TYR A 387 17.96 2.43 13.12
C TYR A 387 19.44 2.31 13.49
N ASP A 388 20.34 2.82 12.66
CA ASP A 388 21.77 2.88 12.94
C ASP A 388 22.04 3.74 14.19
N LYS A 389 21.40 4.91 14.29
CA LYS A 389 21.47 5.75 15.48
C LYS A 389 20.95 5.03 16.73
N ALA A 390 19.84 4.30 16.63
CA ALA A 390 19.33 3.51 17.75
C ALA A 390 20.32 2.40 18.15
N ARG A 391 20.99 1.74 17.21
CA ARG A 391 22.02 0.72 17.50
C ARG A 391 23.18 1.30 18.30
N GLU A 392 23.63 2.51 17.99
CA GLU A 392 24.68 3.20 18.75
C GLU A 392 24.29 3.43 20.22
N ALA A 393 22.99 3.62 20.49
CA ALA A 393 22.44 3.83 21.83
C ALA A 393 22.13 2.53 22.61
N LEU A 394 22.34 1.34 22.03
CA LEU A 394 22.06 0.07 22.72
C LEU A 394 22.78 -0.12 24.08
N PRO A 395 24.00 0.40 24.31
CA PRO A 395 24.60 0.36 25.64
C PRO A 395 23.75 1.01 26.72
N GLU A 396 23.00 2.07 26.39
CA GLU A 396 22.04 2.71 27.31
C GLU A 396 20.93 1.72 27.70
N LEU A 397 20.30 1.08 26.72
CA LEU A 397 19.24 0.11 26.98
C LEU A 397 19.73 -1.08 27.80
N ARG A 398 20.93 -1.60 27.51
CA ARG A 398 21.54 -2.67 28.31
C ARG A 398 21.70 -2.25 29.78
N ALA A 399 22.09 -1.01 30.04
CA ALA A 399 22.19 -0.48 31.39
C ALA A 399 20.81 -0.32 32.07
N GLU A 400 19.80 0.16 31.34
CA GLU A 400 18.42 0.26 31.85
C GLU A 400 17.83 -1.12 32.19
N LEU A 401 18.01 -2.11 31.33
CA LEU A 401 17.57 -3.49 31.58
C LEU A 401 18.31 -4.13 32.76
N ALA A 402 19.62 -3.89 32.88
CA ALA A 402 20.39 -4.35 34.04
C ALA A 402 19.89 -3.71 35.35
N ALA A 403 19.49 -2.44 35.32
CA ALA A 403 18.98 -1.73 36.49
C ALA A 403 17.64 -2.30 37.01
N VAL A 404 16.82 -2.86 36.12
CA VAL A 404 15.57 -3.58 36.48
C VAL A 404 15.79 -5.08 36.72
N GLY A 405 17.05 -5.53 36.80
CA GLY A 405 17.42 -6.88 37.20
C GLY A 405 17.46 -7.91 36.06
N VAL A 406 17.35 -7.48 34.79
CA VAL A 406 17.51 -8.37 33.65
C VAL A 406 18.99 -8.73 33.49
N LYS A 407 19.33 -9.98 33.83
CA LYS A 407 20.66 -10.54 33.63
C LYS A 407 20.79 -11.03 32.20
N MET A 408 21.48 -10.25 31.38
CA MET A 408 21.99 -10.70 30.10
C MET A 408 23.06 -11.76 30.38
N GLY A 409 22.91 -12.97 29.83
CA GLY A 409 24.03 -13.91 29.83
C GLY A 409 25.20 -13.24 29.12
N ASP A 410 26.41 -13.34 29.67
CA ASP A 410 27.62 -12.87 29.00
C ASP A 410 27.71 -13.63 27.66
N GLY A 411 27.29 -12.99 26.58
CA GLY A 411 27.37 -13.56 25.24
C GLY A 411 28.83 -13.82 24.92
N GLN A 412 29.17 -15.09 24.71
CA GLN A 412 30.48 -15.55 24.21
C GLN A 412 30.64 -15.24 22.73
#